data_AF-A0A261B763-F1
#
_entry.id   AF-A0A261B763-F1
#
_cell.length_a   1.000
_cell.length_b   1.000
_cell.length_c   1.000
_cell.angle_alpha   90.00
_cell.angle_beta   90.00
_cell.angle_gamma   90.00
#
_symmetry.space_group_name_H-M   'P 1'
#
loop_
_entity.id
_entity.type
_entity.pdbx_description
1 polymer ?
#
loop_
_entity_poly.entity_id
_entity_poly.type
_entity_poly.pdbx_seq_one_letter_code
_entity_poly.pdbx_strand_id
1 'polypeptide(L)'
;MSPHTLLLLVAFHVNISVNSVMIVTRGTPDVFVNSISLELIWEECLANCTQNDMCVAVHTIGDGNCQIFEFGDLQTVKRSNDIESKFAYKMKNGNLSTCPADDTVGETNSIIGINGTSGREVYIEYTISFDQTSQSWNFQSTSPRLCPHARYKMFKRALGPMFLAWHKLLLWKLYCNFIYLYYDAYSGIDTPEEFEFLKERADSWNWFNSSYPLYAVWLSGVKKPECVGNPSCQGLSAFSFADPTLSAHPTGFLFNPGKPDGTGEDCLAFRVNSDRTCGIDNAQCDQGRTSDNSACITGQVCGLPPS
;
A
#
# COMPACT_ATOMS: atom_id res chain seq x y z
N MET A 1 29.17 -1.54 42.35
CA MET A 1 28.77 -2.66 41.49
C MET A 1 27.35 -2.39 41.04
N SER A 2 27.20 -1.86 39.82
CA SER A 2 25.92 -1.43 39.24
C SER A 2 25.53 -2.42 38.15
N PRO A 3 24.29 -2.94 38.09
CA PRO A 3 23.84 -3.71 36.95
C PRO A 3 23.18 -2.77 35.94
N HIS A 4 23.78 -2.62 34.76
CA HIS A 4 23.12 -2.04 33.61
C HIS A 4 22.26 -3.12 32.95
N THR A 5 20.93 -2.98 33.10
CA THR A 5 19.95 -3.76 32.35
C THR A 5 19.94 -3.26 30.90
N LEU A 6 20.43 -4.12 30.00
CA LEU A 6 20.41 -3.91 28.56
C LEU A 6 18.94 -3.94 28.07
N LEU A 7 18.43 -2.79 27.62
CA LEU A 7 17.12 -2.69 27.00
C LEU A 7 17.22 -3.30 25.59
N LEU A 8 16.69 -4.51 25.39
CA LEU A 8 16.47 -5.05 24.05
C LEU A 8 15.37 -4.22 23.38
N LEU A 9 15.77 -3.30 22.49
CA LEU A 9 14.90 -2.73 21.47
C LEU A 9 14.54 -3.86 20.49
N VAL A 10 13.36 -4.45 20.70
CA VAL A 10 12.72 -5.28 19.68
C VAL A 10 12.28 -4.33 18.57
N ALA A 11 13.15 -4.09 17.60
CA ALA A 11 12.80 -3.45 16.35
C ALA A 11 11.92 -4.41 15.57
N PHE A 12 10.60 -4.22 15.65
CA PHE A 12 9.64 -4.83 14.73
C PHE A 12 9.96 -4.30 13.32
N HIS A 13 10.84 -4.99 12.61
CA HIS A 13 10.98 -4.84 11.17
C HIS A 13 9.76 -5.52 10.56
N VAL A 14 8.76 -4.73 10.19
CA VAL A 14 7.77 -5.19 9.22
C VAL A 14 8.54 -5.38 7.92
N ASN A 15 8.98 -6.62 7.67
CA ASN A 15 9.52 -7.02 6.38
C ASN A 15 8.36 -6.93 5.38
N ILE A 16 8.19 -5.76 4.76
CA ILE A 16 7.46 -5.67 3.51
C ILE A 16 8.37 -6.36 2.49
N SER A 17 8.13 -7.66 2.28
CA SER A 17 8.81 -8.42 1.24
C SER A 17 8.33 -7.91 -0.12
N VAL A 18 8.91 -6.80 -0.59
CA VAL A 18 8.86 -6.48 -2.01
C VAL A 18 9.73 -7.54 -2.68
N ASN A 19 9.10 -8.54 -3.30
CA ASN A 19 9.77 -9.45 -4.23
C ASN A 19 10.46 -8.56 -5.28
N SER A 20 11.73 -8.27 -5.07
CA SER A 20 12.55 -7.41 -5.91
C SER A 20 13.87 -8.12 -6.14
N VAL A 21 14.45 -7.89 -7.31
CA VAL A 21 15.70 -8.52 -7.73
C VAL A 21 16.67 -7.44 -8.18
N MET A 22 17.95 -7.64 -7.89
CA MET A 22 19.01 -6.79 -8.39
C MET A 22 19.56 -7.41 -9.68
N ILE A 23 19.44 -6.69 -10.80
CA ILE A 23 20.07 -7.07 -12.06
C ILE A 23 21.49 -6.54 -12.05
N VAL A 24 22.47 -7.44 -12.03
CA VAL A 24 23.90 -7.10 -12.03
C VAL A 24 24.42 -7.08 -13.47
N THR A 25 25.08 -5.99 -13.84
CA THR A 25 25.67 -5.75 -15.16
C THR A 25 26.95 -4.90 -15.03
N ARG A 26 27.46 -4.39 -16.15
CA ARG A 26 28.63 -3.52 -16.25
C ARG A 26 28.22 -2.17 -16.79
N GLY A 27 28.43 -1.15 -15.97
CA GLY A 27 28.08 0.21 -16.34
C GLY A 27 28.67 1.23 -15.39
N THR A 28 28.71 2.47 -15.87
CA THR A 28 29.16 3.61 -15.11
C THR A 28 28.07 4.68 -15.12
N PRO A 29 27.62 5.17 -13.95
CA PRO A 29 26.72 6.30 -13.86
C PRO A 29 27.24 7.48 -14.68
N ASP A 30 26.42 8.01 -15.57
CA ASP A 30 26.80 9.09 -16.49
C ASP A 30 26.11 10.40 -16.10
N VAL A 31 24.81 10.36 -15.84
CA VAL A 31 24.04 11.51 -15.36
C VAL A 31 23.27 11.12 -14.09
N PHE A 32 23.54 11.84 -13.01
CA PHE A 32 22.85 11.69 -11.73
C PHE A 32 22.87 13.01 -10.95
N VAL A 33 21.91 13.17 -10.04
CA VAL A 33 21.72 14.34 -9.17
C VAL A 33 22.46 14.15 -7.85
N ASN A 34 22.38 12.95 -7.27
CA ASN A 34 22.99 12.63 -5.98
C ASN A 34 23.40 11.14 -5.92
N SER A 35 24.17 10.78 -4.89
CA SER A 35 24.54 9.40 -4.58
C SER A 35 25.00 9.32 -3.13
N ILE A 36 24.80 8.18 -2.47
CA ILE A 36 25.35 7.93 -1.13
C ILE A 36 26.54 6.98 -1.28
N SER A 37 27.72 7.41 -0.84
CA SER A 37 28.90 6.55 -0.81
C SER A 37 28.94 5.75 0.48
N LEU A 38 29.23 4.45 0.38
CA LEU A 38 29.31 3.54 1.52
C LEU A 38 30.62 2.75 1.47
N GLU A 39 31.27 2.57 2.62
CA GLU A 39 32.44 1.70 2.77
C GLU A 39 31.98 0.24 2.98
N LEU A 40 31.45 -0.36 1.91
CA LEU A 40 30.94 -1.73 1.88
C LEU A 40 31.52 -2.47 0.68
N ILE A 41 31.78 -3.78 0.86
CA ILE A 41 32.09 -4.64 -0.28
C ILE A 41 30.86 -4.82 -1.18
N TRP A 42 31.08 -5.24 -2.42
CA TRP A 42 30.03 -5.33 -3.44
C TRP A 42 28.80 -6.11 -2.98
N GLU A 43 29.00 -7.27 -2.36
CA GLU A 43 27.93 -8.16 -1.90
C GLU A 43 27.10 -7.52 -0.77
N GLU A 44 27.77 -6.85 0.16
CA GLU A 44 27.11 -6.11 1.25
C GLU A 44 26.33 -4.92 0.72
N CYS A 45 26.86 -4.26 -0.31
CA CYS A 45 26.19 -3.15 -0.95
C CYS A 45 24.91 -3.57 -1.69
N LEU A 46 24.97 -4.69 -2.42
CA LEU A 46 23.80 -5.28 -3.05
C LEU A 46 22.75 -5.66 -2.01
N ALA A 47 23.16 -6.28 -0.89
CA ALA A 47 22.25 -6.65 0.19
C ALA A 47 21.62 -5.40 0.82
N ASN A 48 22.40 -4.35 1.07
CA ASN A 48 21.91 -3.08 1.59
C ASN A 48 20.86 -2.46 0.68
N CYS A 49 21.16 -2.34 -0.62
CA CYS A 49 20.21 -1.80 -1.58
C CYS A 49 18.97 -2.66 -1.71
N THR A 50 19.10 -3.99 -1.72
CA THR A 50 17.96 -4.92 -1.80
C THR A 50 16.98 -4.72 -0.63
N GLN A 51 17.49 -4.49 0.58
CA GLN A 51 16.69 -4.28 1.79
C GLN A 51 16.15 -2.85 1.94
N ASN A 52 16.75 -1.87 1.27
CA ASN A 52 16.30 -0.48 1.31
C ASN A 52 15.27 -0.22 0.20
N ASP A 53 13.98 -0.05 0.56
CA ASP A 53 12.90 0.22 -0.39
C ASP A 53 13.16 1.42 -1.32
N MET A 54 13.92 2.43 -0.86
CA MET A 54 14.19 3.63 -1.66
C MET A 54 15.38 3.47 -2.62
N CYS A 55 16.23 2.45 -2.43
CA CYS A 55 17.37 2.23 -3.31
C CYS A 55 16.93 1.67 -4.66
N VAL A 56 17.38 2.31 -5.75
CA VAL A 56 17.12 1.88 -7.14
C VAL A 56 18.34 1.26 -7.80
N ALA A 57 19.55 1.70 -7.45
CA ALA A 57 20.75 1.24 -8.12
C ALA A 57 22.02 1.34 -7.27
N VAL A 58 23.04 0.60 -7.71
CA VAL A 58 24.31 0.43 -7.03
C VAL A 58 25.44 0.44 -8.05
N HIS A 59 26.53 1.14 -7.75
CA HIS A 59 27.76 1.13 -8.53
C HIS A 59 28.97 0.91 -7.62
N THR A 60 29.97 0.16 -8.10
CA THR A 60 31.25 0.05 -7.38
C THR A 60 32.16 1.23 -7.74
N ILE A 61 32.81 1.82 -6.73
CA ILE A 61 33.76 2.93 -6.92
C ILE A 61 35.18 2.59 -6.47
N GLY A 62 35.45 1.30 -6.23
CA GLY A 62 36.77 0.79 -5.85
C GLY A 62 36.65 -0.35 -4.84
N ASP A 63 37.78 -0.95 -4.48
CA ASP A 63 37.82 -2.07 -3.55
C ASP A 63 37.23 -1.67 -2.19
N GLY A 64 36.14 -2.33 -1.82
CA GLY A 64 35.41 -2.06 -0.57
C GLY A 64 34.58 -0.79 -0.54
N ASN A 65 34.34 -0.15 -1.70
CA ASN A 65 33.54 1.07 -1.76
C ASN A 65 32.39 1.03 -2.78
N CYS A 66 31.26 1.40 -2.21
CA CYS A 66 29.93 1.63 -2.71
C CYS A 66 29.49 2.99 -3.22
N GLN A 67 28.72 3.09 -4.31
CA GLN A 67 27.72 4.13 -4.46
C GLN A 67 26.33 3.51 -4.56
N ILE A 68 25.39 4.01 -3.76
CA ILE A 68 23.97 3.70 -3.90
C ILE A 68 23.21 4.93 -4.39
N PHE A 69 22.16 4.68 -5.17
CA PHE A 69 21.28 5.70 -5.74
C PHE A 69 19.85 5.41 -5.29
N GLU A 70 19.14 6.44 -4.85
CA GLU A 70 17.71 6.35 -4.59
C GLU A 70 16.90 6.72 -5.85
N PHE A 71 15.60 6.42 -5.84
CA PHE A 71 14.72 6.83 -6.93
C PHE A 71 14.73 8.36 -7.11
N GLY A 72 15.05 8.82 -8.32
CA GLY A 72 15.18 10.23 -8.69
C GLY A 72 16.61 10.75 -8.68
N ASP A 73 17.55 10.04 -8.05
CA ASP A 73 18.95 10.44 -8.00
C ASP A 73 19.70 10.07 -9.27
N LEU A 74 19.40 8.92 -9.88
CA LEU A 74 20.07 8.42 -11.08
C LEU A 74 19.21 8.67 -12.33
N GLN A 75 19.82 9.15 -13.41
CA GLN A 75 19.12 9.36 -14.69
C GLN A 75 19.65 8.45 -15.79
N THR A 76 20.97 8.33 -15.94
CA THR A 76 21.56 7.49 -16.98
C THR A 76 22.80 6.75 -16.50
N VAL A 77 22.97 5.54 -17.04
CA VAL A 77 24.16 4.70 -16.86
C VAL A 77 24.61 4.24 -18.23
N LYS A 78 25.88 4.49 -18.57
CA LYS A 78 26.47 3.99 -19.81
C LYS A 78 26.97 2.58 -19.62
N ARG A 79 26.73 1.72 -20.61
CA ARG A 79 27.30 0.38 -20.66
C ARG A 79 28.81 0.45 -20.73
N SER A 80 29.45 -0.39 -19.94
CA SER A 80 30.91 -0.48 -19.87
C SER A 80 31.37 -1.89 -20.23
N ASN A 81 32.53 -1.97 -20.87
CA ASN A 81 33.21 -3.22 -21.14
C ASN A 81 34.20 -3.59 -20.01
N ASP A 82 34.48 -2.65 -19.10
CA ASP A 82 35.34 -2.88 -17.94
C ASP A 82 34.69 -3.86 -16.96
N ILE A 83 35.44 -4.86 -16.53
CA ILE A 83 34.97 -5.90 -15.61
C ILE A 83 34.84 -5.37 -14.18
N GLU A 84 35.61 -4.34 -13.84
CA GLU A 84 35.57 -3.72 -12.53
C GLU A 84 34.46 -2.67 -12.39
N SER A 85 33.88 -2.18 -13.49
CA SER A 85 32.74 -1.25 -13.45
C SER A 85 31.41 -1.97 -13.18
N LYS A 86 31.31 -2.65 -12.04
CA LYS A 86 30.08 -3.34 -11.63
C LYS A 86 28.97 -2.33 -11.36
N PHE A 87 27.81 -2.62 -11.92
CA PHE A 87 26.60 -1.84 -11.72
C PHE A 87 25.45 -2.80 -11.47
N ALA A 88 24.50 -2.41 -10.62
CA ALA A 88 23.28 -3.17 -10.43
C ALA A 88 22.09 -2.24 -10.26
N TYR A 89 20.94 -2.64 -10.77
CA TYR A 89 19.71 -1.91 -10.58
C TYR A 89 18.59 -2.83 -10.10
N LYS A 90 17.70 -2.27 -9.30
CA LYS A 90 16.60 -2.98 -8.67
C LYS A 90 15.40 -2.99 -9.61
N MET A 91 14.80 -4.16 -9.73
CA MET A 91 13.54 -4.37 -10.44
C MET A 91 12.51 -5.09 -9.56
N LYS A 92 11.22 -4.84 -9.80
CA LYS A 92 10.15 -5.60 -9.16
C LYS A 92 10.04 -7.00 -9.78
N ASN A 93 10.14 -8.02 -8.94
CA ASN A 93 9.99 -9.41 -9.34
C ASN A 93 8.51 -9.81 -9.33
N GLY A 94 7.84 -9.64 -10.48
CA GLY A 94 6.43 -10.02 -10.63
C GLY A 94 6.20 -11.50 -10.92
N ASN A 95 7.19 -12.26 -11.44
CA ASN A 95 6.97 -13.63 -11.94
C ASN A 95 8.25 -14.45 -12.21
N LEU A 96 9.35 -14.22 -11.49
CA LEU A 96 10.63 -14.82 -11.85
C LEU A 96 11.30 -15.52 -10.66
N SER A 97 11.13 -16.84 -10.62
CA SER A 97 12.08 -17.76 -9.98
C SER A 97 13.43 -17.83 -10.73
N THR A 98 13.63 -17.03 -11.79
CA THR A 98 14.83 -17.02 -12.65
C THR A 98 15.17 -15.59 -13.09
N CYS A 99 16.41 -15.13 -12.87
CA CYS A 99 16.85 -13.83 -13.37
C CYS A 99 16.64 -13.72 -14.90
N PRO A 100 16.26 -12.54 -15.42
CA PRO A 100 16.18 -12.32 -16.87
C PRO A 100 17.47 -12.75 -17.57
N ALA A 101 17.35 -13.32 -18.77
CA ALA A 101 18.50 -13.79 -19.54
C ALA A 101 19.37 -12.65 -20.10
N ASP A 102 18.86 -11.41 -20.11
CA ASP A 102 19.51 -10.22 -20.65
C ASP A 102 19.51 -9.08 -19.62
N ASP A 103 20.55 -8.26 -19.63
CA ASP A 103 20.72 -7.09 -18.77
C ASP A 103 20.09 -5.82 -19.37
N THR A 104 19.47 -5.91 -20.55
CA THR A 104 18.73 -4.81 -21.20
C THR A 104 17.26 -4.73 -20.77
N VAL A 105 16.84 -5.58 -19.83
CA VAL A 105 15.45 -5.63 -19.39
C VAL A 105 15.10 -4.35 -18.64
N GLY A 106 14.03 -3.71 -19.10
CA GLY A 106 13.41 -2.56 -18.46
C GLY A 106 12.04 -2.90 -17.87
N GLU A 107 11.50 -1.97 -17.10
CA GLU A 107 10.12 -2.03 -16.64
C GLU A 107 9.57 -0.62 -16.39
N THR A 108 8.24 -0.51 -16.41
CA THR A 108 7.53 0.62 -15.81
C THR A 108 6.76 0.09 -14.62
N ASN A 109 7.07 0.60 -13.43
CA ASN A 109 6.47 0.11 -12.21
C ASN A 109 6.40 1.20 -11.13
N SER A 110 6.10 0.79 -9.91
CA SER A 110 6.03 1.67 -8.77
C SER A 110 6.50 0.98 -7.51
N ILE A 111 7.08 1.75 -6.60
CA ILE A 111 7.47 1.31 -5.27
C ILE A 111 6.64 2.01 -4.21
N ILE A 112 6.35 1.27 -3.14
CA ILE A 112 5.78 1.79 -1.91
C ILE A 112 6.83 1.53 -0.83
N GLY A 113 7.35 2.60 -0.23
CA GLY A 113 8.33 2.53 0.85
C GLY A 113 7.88 3.34 2.06
N ILE A 114 8.75 3.44 3.08
CA ILE A 114 8.48 4.24 4.28
C ILE A 114 9.52 5.36 4.37
N ASN A 115 9.07 6.59 4.55
CA ASN A 115 9.95 7.70 4.88
C ASN A 115 10.44 7.55 6.33
N GLY A 116 11.74 7.28 6.51
CA GLY A 116 12.31 6.99 7.83
C GLY A 116 12.16 8.10 8.87
N THR A 117 12.06 9.37 8.45
CA THR A 117 11.91 10.51 9.38
C THR A 117 10.48 10.68 9.86
N SER A 118 9.49 10.56 8.97
CA SER A 118 8.09 10.84 9.27
C SER A 118 7.25 9.60 9.55
N GLY A 119 7.75 8.41 9.23
CA GLY A 119 7.01 7.14 9.27
C GLY A 119 5.84 7.08 8.28
N ARG A 120 5.78 8.02 7.32
CA ARG A 120 4.74 8.09 6.29
C ARG A 120 5.13 7.20 5.12
N GLU A 121 4.17 6.46 4.57
CA GLU A 121 4.41 5.72 3.34
C GLU A 121 4.65 6.69 2.17
N VAL A 122 5.53 6.27 1.26
CA VAL A 122 5.98 7.00 0.08
C VAL A 122 5.64 6.18 -1.15
N TYR A 123 5.09 6.83 -2.17
CA TYR A 123 4.83 6.25 -3.47
C TYR A 123 5.67 6.92 -4.55
N ILE A 124 6.33 6.10 -5.37
CA ILE A 124 7.10 6.56 -6.53
C ILE A 124 6.78 5.65 -7.70
N GLU A 125 6.42 6.24 -8.83
CA GLU A 125 6.41 5.57 -10.13
C GLU A 125 7.77 5.72 -10.78
N TYR A 126 8.24 4.67 -11.43
CA TYR A 126 9.52 4.68 -12.12
C TYR A 126 9.45 3.90 -13.43
N THR A 127 10.36 4.24 -14.33
CA THR A 127 10.62 3.52 -15.57
C THR A 127 12.12 3.33 -15.72
N ILE A 128 12.51 2.09 -15.96
CA ILE A 128 13.86 1.69 -16.35
C ILE A 128 13.77 1.20 -17.80
N SER A 129 14.63 1.71 -18.66
CA SER A 129 14.67 1.31 -20.07
C SER A 129 16.11 1.26 -20.58
N PHE A 130 16.38 0.45 -21.59
CA PHE A 130 17.68 0.39 -22.24
C PHE A 130 17.60 0.95 -23.66
N ASP A 131 18.40 1.96 -23.97
CA ASP A 131 18.55 2.48 -25.31
C ASP A 131 19.73 1.78 -26.01
N GLN A 132 19.41 0.99 -27.05
CA GLN A 132 20.39 0.27 -27.85
C GLN A 132 21.31 1.20 -28.66
N THR A 133 20.87 2.40 -29.00
CA THR A 133 21.66 3.34 -29.82
C THR A 133 22.76 3.98 -29.00
N SER A 134 22.41 4.49 -27.81
CA SER A 134 23.37 5.09 -26.89
C SER A 134 24.04 4.07 -25.97
N GLN A 135 23.66 2.79 -26.02
CA GLN A 135 24.13 1.73 -25.12
C GLN A 135 24.02 2.16 -23.65
N SER A 136 22.87 2.69 -23.26
CA SER A 136 22.66 3.29 -21.95
C SER A 136 21.34 2.87 -21.32
N TRP A 137 21.36 2.63 -20.01
CA TRP A 137 20.15 2.50 -19.21
C TRP A 137 19.66 3.88 -18.81
N ASN A 138 18.36 4.10 -18.95
CA ASN A 138 17.67 5.33 -18.58
C ASN A 138 16.75 5.05 -17.40
N PHE A 139 16.85 5.89 -16.38
CA PHE A 139 16.10 5.85 -15.15
C PHE A 139 15.26 7.11 -15.06
N GLN A 140 13.95 6.92 -15.00
CA GLN A 140 12.99 8.00 -14.83
C GLN A 140 12.10 7.69 -13.64
N SER A 141 11.81 8.67 -12.81
CA SER A 141 10.87 8.50 -11.71
C SER A 141 10.08 9.78 -11.46
N THR A 142 8.88 9.61 -10.91
CA THR A 142 8.10 10.73 -10.40
C THR A 142 8.72 11.27 -9.11
N SER A 143 8.41 12.51 -8.76
CA SER A 143 8.69 13.01 -7.41
C SER A 143 8.01 12.14 -6.35
N PRO A 144 8.65 11.89 -5.20
CA PRO A 144 8.07 11.10 -4.11
C PRO A 144 6.75 11.69 -3.61
N ARG A 145 5.68 10.89 -3.63
CA ARG A 145 4.37 11.29 -3.09
C ARG A 145 4.16 10.67 -1.72
N LEU A 146 4.01 11.51 -0.70
CA LEU A 146 3.90 11.10 0.70
C LEU A 146 2.44 10.99 1.14
N CYS A 147 2.04 9.84 1.71
CA CYS A 147 0.77 9.67 2.43
C CYS A 147 0.55 10.85 3.39
N PRO A 148 -0.60 11.57 3.44
CA PRO A 148 -0.75 12.79 4.26
C PRO A 148 -0.37 12.66 5.74
N HIS A 149 -0.53 11.46 6.32
CA HIS A 149 -0.19 11.15 7.70
C HIS A 149 0.18 9.66 7.80
N ALA A 150 0.95 9.26 8.82
CA ALA A 150 1.34 7.86 9.09
C ALA A 150 0.16 6.90 9.38
N ARG A 151 -1.09 7.38 9.35
CA ARG A 151 -2.31 6.57 9.50
C ARG A 151 -2.91 6.15 8.16
N TYR A 152 -2.42 6.75 7.07
CA TYR A 152 -2.80 6.39 5.71
C TYR A 152 -1.87 5.27 5.24
N LYS A 153 -2.44 4.27 4.59
CA LYS A 153 -1.72 3.20 3.90
C LYS A 153 -1.92 3.35 2.40
N MET A 154 -0.85 3.18 1.64
CA MET A 154 -0.80 3.35 0.21
C MET A 154 -1.10 2.02 -0.48
N PHE A 155 -2.00 2.06 -1.45
CA PHE A 155 -2.37 0.92 -2.27
C PHE A 155 -2.28 1.25 -3.75
N LYS A 156 -1.72 0.30 -4.53
CA LYS A 156 -1.73 0.35 -5.98
C LYS A 156 -2.97 -0.38 -6.48
N ARG A 157 -3.91 0.36 -7.08
CA ARG A 157 -5.09 -0.21 -7.76
C ARG A 157 -4.93 -0.16 -9.27
N ALA A 158 -5.76 -0.91 -9.97
CA ALA A 158 -5.73 -0.97 -11.44
C ALA A 158 -6.07 0.38 -12.10
N LEU A 159 -6.98 1.17 -11.50
CA LEU A 159 -7.40 2.48 -12.02
C LEU A 159 -6.60 3.65 -11.44
N GLY A 160 -5.58 3.37 -10.63
CA GLY A 160 -4.67 4.37 -10.10
C GLY A 160 -4.37 4.17 -8.61
N PRO A 161 -3.26 4.75 -8.13
CA PRO A 161 -2.88 4.66 -6.73
C PRO A 161 -3.86 5.38 -5.79
N MET A 162 -3.98 4.90 -4.55
CA MET A 162 -4.87 5.48 -3.54
C MET A 162 -4.29 5.35 -2.12
N PHE A 163 -4.37 6.43 -1.34
CA PHE A 163 -4.10 6.42 0.09
C PHE A 163 -5.39 6.12 0.85
N LEU A 164 -5.43 5.02 1.59
CA LEU A 164 -6.57 4.64 2.43
C LEU A 164 -6.33 5.00 3.89
N ALA A 165 -7.33 5.58 4.52
CA ALA A 165 -7.33 5.81 5.96
C ALA A 165 -8.65 5.41 6.60
N TRP A 166 -8.53 4.87 7.81
CA TRP A 166 -9.64 4.68 8.70
C TRP A 166 -9.80 5.88 9.63
N HIS A 167 -10.91 6.61 9.48
CA HIS A 167 -11.25 7.72 10.37
C HIS A 167 -12.31 7.29 11.39
N LYS A 168 -11.96 7.43 12.66
CA LYS A 168 -12.88 7.28 13.78
C LYS A 168 -13.55 8.62 14.08
N LEU A 169 -14.87 8.67 14.16
CA LEU A 169 -15.58 9.89 14.53
C LEU A 169 -15.45 10.10 16.04
N LEU A 170 -14.85 11.21 16.47
CA LEU A 170 -14.38 11.45 17.85
C LEU A 170 -15.49 11.57 18.92
N LEU A 171 -16.76 11.79 18.55
CA LEU A 171 -17.87 12.04 19.49
C LEU A 171 -18.65 10.78 19.93
N TRP A 172 -18.15 9.59 19.58
CA TRP A 172 -18.85 8.29 19.69
C TRP A 172 -19.04 7.71 21.10
N LYS A 173 -18.40 8.24 22.15
CA LYS A 173 -18.46 7.62 23.49
C LYS A 173 -19.86 7.62 24.14
N LEU A 174 -20.85 8.34 23.59
CA LEU A 174 -22.13 8.52 24.26
C LEU A 174 -23.35 7.92 23.57
N TYR A 175 -23.57 8.03 22.26
CA TYR A 175 -24.76 7.44 21.63
C TYR A 175 -24.49 7.14 20.15
N CYS A 176 -24.81 5.93 19.70
CA CYS A 176 -24.75 5.48 18.30
C CYS A 176 -25.85 6.17 17.44
N ASN A 177 -26.00 7.49 17.59
CA ASN A 177 -27.08 8.33 17.07
C ASN A 177 -26.56 9.59 16.36
N PHE A 178 -25.34 9.56 15.81
CA PHE A 178 -24.83 10.71 15.05
C PHE A 178 -24.37 10.30 13.65
N ILE A 179 -24.91 11.03 12.67
CA ILE A 179 -24.70 10.84 11.25
C ILE A 179 -23.90 12.06 10.75
N TYR A 180 -22.84 11.78 9.99
CA TYR A 180 -21.98 12.69 9.24
C TYR A 180 -21.04 13.65 10.00
N LEU A 181 -19.74 13.47 9.75
CA LEU A 181 -18.84 14.59 9.48
C LEU A 181 -18.10 14.30 8.17
N TYR A 182 -18.38 15.16 7.20
CA TYR A 182 -17.80 15.23 5.86
C TYR A 182 -16.29 15.46 5.94
N TYR A 183 -15.48 14.43 5.66
CA TYR A 183 -14.09 14.57 5.27
C TYR A 183 -13.71 13.36 4.40
N ASP A 184 -13.16 13.66 3.22
CA ASP A 184 -12.64 12.74 2.21
C ASP A 184 -13.70 11.85 1.52
N ALA A 185 -13.49 11.52 0.24
CA ALA A 185 -14.39 10.65 -0.51
C ALA A 185 -14.37 9.24 0.10
N TYR A 186 -15.55 8.67 0.37
CA TYR A 186 -15.65 7.27 0.80
C TYR A 186 -14.91 6.38 -0.17
N SER A 187 -14.04 5.52 0.36
CA SER A 187 -13.30 4.56 -0.47
C SER A 187 -13.90 3.17 -0.37
N GLY A 188 -13.90 2.46 -1.49
CA GLY A 188 -14.20 1.03 -1.52
C GLY A 188 -12.98 0.20 -1.10
N ILE A 189 -13.11 -1.12 -1.18
CA ILE A 189 -12.03 -2.07 -0.92
C ILE A 189 -11.77 -2.84 -2.22
N ASP A 190 -10.65 -2.54 -2.88
CA ASP A 190 -10.36 -3.05 -4.22
C ASP A 190 -9.81 -4.48 -4.18
N THR A 191 -8.91 -4.77 -3.23
CA THR A 191 -8.20 -6.06 -3.15
C THR A 191 -8.28 -6.70 -1.76
N PRO A 192 -8.00 -8.01 -1.62
CA PRO A 192 -7.97 -8.67 -0.31
C PRO A 192 -6.93 -8.07 0.65
N GLU A 193 -5.83 -7.53 0.14
CA GLU A 193 -4.82 -6.84 0.96
C GLU A 193 -5.38 -5.56 1.61
N GLU A 194 -6.27 -4.84 0.92
CA GLU A 194 -6.99 -3.70 1.49
C GLU A 194 -7.98 -4.15 2.58
N PHE A 195 -8.62 -5.31 2.41
CA PHE A 195 -9.49 -5.88 3.45
C PHE A 195 -8.69 -6.29 4.70
N GLU A 196 -7.53 -6.92 4.52
CA GLU A 196 -6.64 -7.27 5.64
C GLU A 196 -6.13 -6.02 6.36
N PHE A 197 -5.86 -4.92 5.66
CA PHE A 197 -5.55 -3.65 6.31
C PHE A 197 -6.68 -3.14 7.22
N LEU A 198 -7.94 -3.28 6.82
CA LEU A 198 -9.06 -2.95 7.70
C LEU A 198 -9.07 -3.88 8.93
N LYS A 199 -8.81 -5.17 8.77
CA LYS A 199 -8.70 -6.10 9.91
C LYS A 199 -7.59 -5.71 10.88
N GLU A 200 -6.38 -5.47 10.38
CA GLU A 200 -5.25 -4.99 11.18
C GLU A 200 -5.61 -3.71 11.94
N ARG A 201 -6.35 -2.80 11.29
CA ARG A 201 -6.76 -1.55 11.91
C ARG A 201 -7.80 -1.75 13.00
N ALA A 202 -8.81 -2.60 12.77
CA ALA A 202 -9.80 -2.96 13.77
C ALA A 202 -9.15 -3.64 14.99
N ASP A 203 -8.17 -4.53 14.76
CA ASP A 203 -7.42 -5.20 15.81
C ASP A 203 -6.57 -4.24 16.63
N SER A 204 -5.89 -3.27 15.98
CA SER A 204 -5.12 -2.22 16.67
C SER A 204 -5.96 -1.38 17.65
N TRP A 205 -7.29 -1.41 17.51
CA TRP A 205 -8.25 -0.74 18.39
C TRP A 205 -9.01 -1.68 19.33
N ASN A 206 -8.58 -2.95 19.42
CA ASN A 206 -9.16 -4.01 20.24
C ASN A 206 -10.61 -4.37 19.88
N TRP A 207 -11.03 -4.21 18.63
CA TRP A 207 -12.41 -4.52 18.23
C TRP A 207 -12.74 -6.01 18.32
N PHE A 208 -11.72 -6.87 18.20
CA PHE A 208 -11.86 -8.32 18.36
C PHE A 208 -11.85 -8.78 19.82
N ASN A 209 -11.58 -7.89 20.78
CA ASN A 209 -11.60 -8.21 22.20
C ASN A 209 -13.05 -8.32 22.72
N SER A 210 -13.37 -9.41 23.41
CA SER A 210 -14.72 -9.69 23.92
C SER A 210 -15.25 -8.63 24.89
N SER A 211 -14.37 -7.91 25.59
CA SER A 211 -14.72 -6.83 26.52
C SER A 211 -15.13 -5.53 25.82
N TYR A 212 -14.91 -5.41 24.52
CA TYR A 212 -15.29 -4.24 23.74
C TYR A 212 -16.64 -4.44 23.03
N PRO A 213 -17.46 -3.38 22.92
CA PRO A 213 -18.64 -3.37 22.06
C PRO A 213 -18.31 -3.79 20.63
N LEU A 214 -19.31 -4.30 19.92
CA LEU A 214 -19.18 -4.56 18.49
C LEU A 214 -19.23 -3.25 17.72
N TYR A 215 -18.33 -3.12 16.76
CA TYR A 215 -18.19 -1.92 15.97
C TYR A 215 -18.17 -2.24 14.49
N ALA A 216 -18.54 -1.24 13.71
CA ALA A 216 -18.51 -1.23 12.27
C ALA A 216 -18.05 0.14 11.75
N VAL A 217 -17.69 0.20 10.47
CA VAL A 217 -17.41 1.43 9.73
C VAL A 217 -17.98 1.41 8.33
N TRP A 218 -18.39 2.59 7.88
CA TRP A 218 -18.86 2.80 6.52
C TRP A 218 -17.75 2.65 5.48
N LEU A 219 -18.13 2.08 4.35
CA LEU A 219 -17.34 1.97 3.13
C LEU A 219 -18.06 2.70 2.00
N SER A 220 -17.36 2.94 0.89
CA SER A 220 -18.04 3.33 -0.35
C SER A 220 -18.94 2.20 -0.83
N GLY A 221 -20.10 2.55 -1.34
CA GLY A 221 -21.10 1.60 -1.85
C GLY A 221 -22.49 1.95 -1.38
N VAL A 222 -23.25 2.61 -2.26
CA VAL A 222 -24.68 2.93 -2.05
C VAL A 222 -25.50 2.08 -3.02
N LYS A 223 -26.53 1.39 -2.52
CA LYS A 223 -27.39 0.57 -3.36
C LYS A 223 -28.01 1.43 -4.45
N LYS A 224 -27.98 0.93 -5.68
CA LYS A 224 -28.56 1.62 -6.84
C LYS A 224 -30.09 1.73 -6.66
N PRO A 225 -30.72 2.86 -7.03
CA PRO A 225 -32.16 3.03 -6.87
C PRO A 225 -32.99 1.93 -7.54
N GLU A 226 -32.58 1.45 -8.71
CA GLU A 226 -33.24 0.37 -9.46
C GLU A 226 -33.12 -1.02 -8.80
N CYS A 227 -32.27 -1.15 -7.78
CA CYS A 227 -32.05 -2.37 -7.01
C CYS A 227 -32.81 -2.40 -5.69
N VAL A 228 -33.41 -1.28 -5.27
CA VAL A 228 -34.24 -1.20 -4.07
C VAL A 228 -35.53 -2.00 -4.30
N GLY A 229 -35.82 -2.95 -3.42
CA GLY A 229 -36.96 -3.87 -3.53
C GLY A 229 -36.85 -4.92 -4.64
N ASN A 230 -35.74 -4.98 -5.37
CA ASN A 230 -35.56 -5.86 -6.52
C ASN A 230 -34.70 -7.09 -6.17
N PRO A 231 -35.28 -8.29 -6.01
CA PRO A 231 -34.55 -9.48 -5.61
C PRO A 231 -33.59 -9.99 -6.70
N SER A 232 -33.73 -9.56 -7.95
CA SER A 232 -32.82 -9.92 -9.04
C SER A 232 -31.52 -9.11 -9.02
N CYS A 233 -31.47 -8.01 -8.27
CA CYS A 233 -30.26 -7.19 -8.14
C CYS A 233 -29.50 -7.59 -6.86
N GLN A 234 -28.46 -8.42 -7.03
CA GLN A 234 -27.75 -9.06 -5.92
C GLN A 234 -26.24 -8.81 -5.95
N GLY A 235 -25.61 -9.03 -4.79
CA GLY A 235 -24.16 -8.92 -4.61
C GLY A 235 -23.65 -7.50 -4.82
N LEU A 236 -22.35 -7.39 -5.10
CA LEU A 236 -21.68 -6.09 -5.23
C LEU A 236 -22.19 -5.26 -6.41
N SER A 237 -22.64 -5.92 -7.48
CA SER A 237 -23.17 -5.26 -8.69
C SER A 237 -24.41 -4.39 -8.43
N ALA A 238 -25.09 -4.61 -7.30
CA ALA A 238 -26.23 -3.83 -6.84
C ALA A 238 -25.86 -2.45 -6.27
N PHE A 239 -24.57 -2.17 -6.08
CA PHE A 239 -24.07 -0.95 -5.46
C PHE A 239 -23.35 -0.05 -6.47
N SER A 240 -23.42 1.24 -6.21
CA SER A 240 -22.69 2.29 -6.90
C SER A 240 -21.62 2.85 -5.99
N PHE A 241 -20.48 3.21 -6.56
CA PHE A 241 -19.30 3.65 -5.82
C PHE A 241 -18.89 5.04 -6.29
N ALA A 242 -18.58 5.92 -5.36
CA ALA A 242 -18.05 7.25 -5.65
C ALA A 242 -16.51 7.25 -5.81
N ASP A 243 -15.86 6.15 -5.43
CA ASP A 243 -14.42 5.97 -5.48
C ASP A 243 -13.93 5.80 -6.93
N PRO A 244 -13.19 6.77 -7.50
CA PRO A 244 -12.80 6.73 -8.91
C PRO A 244 -11.68 5.73 -9.21
N THR A 245 -10.99 5.20 -8.20
CA THR A 245 -9.88 4.24 -8.40
C THR A 245 -10.28 2.80 -8.08
N LEU A 246 -11.50 2.58 -7.60
CA LEU A 246 -12.04 1.24 -7.36
C LEU A 246 -12.24 0.52 -8.70
N SER A 247 -11.70 -0.69 -8.83
CA SER A 247 -11.82 -1.46 -10.07
C SER A 247 -13.27 -1.83 -10.37
N ALA A 248 -13.54 -2.20 -11.62
CA ALA A 248 -14.88 -2.65 -12.04
C ALA A 248 -15.32 -3.97 -11.36
N HIS A 249 -14.35 -4.78 -10.90
CA HIS A 249 -14.58 -6.08 -10.28
C HIS A 249 -13.69 -6.23 -9.04
N PRO A 250 -13.91 -5.44 -7.99
CA PRO A 250 -13.05 -5.45 -6.83
C PRO A 250 -13.23 -6.78 -6.08
N THR A 251 -12.12 -7.33 -5.60
CA THR A 251 -12.06 -8.62 -4.90
C THR A 251 -11.91 -8.45 -3.38
N GLY A 252 -11.74 -7.22 -2.91
CA GLY A 252 -11.62 -6.90 -1.49
C GLY A 252 -12.93 -6.89 -0.68
N PHE A 253 -14.09 -6.88 -1.34
CA PHE A 253 -15.39 -6.95 -0.65
C PHE A 253 -15.71 -8.38 -0.21
N LEU A 254 -15.13 -8.80 0.91
CA LEU A 254 -15.40 -10.10 1.53
C LEU A 254 -16.64 -10.02 2.43
N PHE A 255 -17.81 -10.33 1.85
CA PHE A 255 -19.09 -10.32 2.56
C PHE A 255 -19.18 -11.39 3.65
N ASN A 256 -19.89 -11.05 4.72
CA ASN A 256 -20.33 -12.05 5.70
C ASN A 256 -21.27 -13.08 5.04
N PRO A 257 -21.39 -14.30 5.59
CA PRO A 257 -22.31 -15.30 5.06
C PRO A 257 -23.74 -14.77 4.94
N GLY A 258 -24.34 -14.95 3.76
CA GLY A 258 -25.69 -14.50 3.45
C GLY A 258 -25.82 -13.00 3.12
N LYS A 259 -24.72 -12.23 3.09
CA LYS A 259 -24.73 -10.81 2.73
C LYS A 259 -24.30 -10.57 1.28
N PRO A 260 -24.75 -9.49 0.64
CA PRO A 260 -25.75 -8.53 1.14
C PRO A 260 -27.18 -9.11 1.10
N ASP A 261 -28.01 -8.81 2.11
CA ASP A 261 -29.38 -9.35 2.28
C ASP A 261 -30.49 -8.29 2.36
N GLY A 262 -30.14 -7.00 2.43
CA GLY A 262 -31.12 -5.93 2.57
C GLY A 262 -31.85 -5.64 1.26
N THR A 263 -33.02 -5.04 1.36
CA THR A 263 -33.87 -4.66 0.23
C THR A 263 -34.13 -3.17 0.13
N GLY A 264 -33.71 -2.37 1.12
CA GLY A 264 -33.94 -0.92 1.16
C GLY A 264 -32.76 -0.10 0.61
N GLU A 265 -32.70 1.18 0.96
CA GLU A 265 -31.60 2.09 0.64
C GLU A 265 -30.36 1.79 1.49
N ASP A 266 -29.69 0.68 1.16
CA ASP A 266 -28.57 0.17 1.93
C ASP A 266 -27.21 0.73 1.45
N CYS A 267 -26.33 0.92 2.41
CA CYS A 267 -24.91 1.24 2.25
C CYS A 267 -24.05 0.08 2.78
N LEU A 268 -22.79 0.03 2.34
CA LEU A 268 -21.85 -1.01 2.74
C LEU A 268 -21.04 -0.63 3.98
N ALA A 269 -20.87 -1.58 4.90
CA ALA A 269 -20.06 -1.42 6.10
C ALA A 269 -19.16 -2.64 6.35
N PHE A 270 -17.92 -2.37 6.80
CA PHE A 270 -17.08 -3.39 7.43
C PHE A 270 -17.52 -3.54 8.89
N ARG A 271 -17.81 -4.77 9.35
CA ARG A 271 -18.23 -5.05 10.73
C ARG A 271 -17.43 -6.17 11.38
N VAL A 272 -17.30 -6.08 12.70
CA VAL A 272 -16.88 -7.21 13.56
C VAL A 272 -18.12 -7.87 14.14
N ASN A 273 -18.19 -9.20 14.02
CA ASN A 273 -19.30 -10.03 14.43
C ASN A 273 -19.18 -10.45 15.91
N SER A 274 -20.27 -10.99 16.47
CA SER A 274 -20.31 -11.44 17.87
C SER A 274 -19.32 -12.57 18.18
N ASP A 275 -19.06 -13.44 17.20
CA ASP A 275 -18.04 -14.50 17.26
C ASP A 275 -16.61 -13.99 16.98
N ARG A 276 -16.46 -12.67 16.80
CA ARG A 276 -15.21 -11.97 16.51
C ARG A 276 -14.60 -12.32 15.15
N THR A 277 -15.39 -12.91 14.25
CA THR A 277 -15.10 -12.83 12.82
C THR A 277 -15.44 -11.43 12.29
N CYS A 278 -15.12 -11.15 11.04
CA CYS A 278 -15.44 -9.87 10.40
C CYS A 278 -15.75 -10.07 8.92
N GLY A 279 -16.47 -9.11 8.35
CA GLY A 279 -16.82 -9.12 6.94
C GLY A 279 -17.62 -7.88 6.56
N ILE A 280 -17.97 -7.82 5.29
CA ILE A 280 -18.82 -6.75 4.76
C ILE A 280 -20.29 -7.10 4.95
N ASP A 281 -21.05 -6.10 5.36
CA ASP A 281 -22.49 -6.15 5.51
C ASP A 281 -23.12 -4.93 4.83
N ASN A 282 -24.44 -4.98 4.64
CA ASN A 282 -25.22 -3.85 4.20
C ASN A 282 -26.13 -3.37 5.35
N ALA A 283 -26.27 -2.06 5.48
CA ALA A 283 -27.15 -1.42 6.45
C ALA A 283 -27.78 -0.18 5.84
N GLN A 284 -28.98 0.20 6.30
CA GLN A 284 -29.64 1.43 5.87
C GLN A 284 -28.68 2.63 6.05
N CYS A 285 -28.50 3.41 4.99
CA CYS A 285 -27.44 4.43 4.89
C CYS A 285 -27.48 5.50 6.00
N ASP A 286 -28.63 5.74 6.59
CA ASP A 286 -28.87 6.76 7.62
C ASP A 286 -28.77 6.22 9.05
N GLN A 287 -28.30 4.98 9.25
CA GLN A 287 -28.26 4.37 10.57
C GLN A 287 -26.91 4.52 11.26
N GLY A 288 -26.93 4.70 12.59
CA GLY A 288 -25.73 4.64 13.43
C GLY A 288 -25.34 3.22 13.83
N ARG A 289 -26.06 2.21 13.36
CA ARG A 289 -25.92 0.80 13.73
C ARG A 289 -26.17 -0.12 12.53
N THR A 290 -25.66 -1.33 12.61
CA THR A 290 -25.99 -2.40 11.65
C THR A 290 -27.48 -2.76 11.69
N SER A 291 -28.00 -3.38 10.62
CA SER A 291 -29.42 -3.72 10.47
C SER A 291 -29.97 -4.62 11.59
N ASP A 292 -29.12 -5.46 12.18
CA ASP A 292 -29.43 -6.33 13.32
C ASP A 292 -29.28 -5.63 14.70
N ASN A 293 -29.00 -4.32 14.70
CA ASN A 293 -28.77 -3.48 15.87
C ASN A 293 -27.58 -3.91 16.76
N SER A 294 -26.73 -4.84 16.28
CA SER A 294 -25.70 -5.50 17.08
C SER A 294 -24.39 -4.73 17.18
N ALA A 295 -24.01 -3.98 16.14
CA ALA A 295 -22.76 -3.24 16.07
C ALA A 295 -23.00 -1.74 15.84
N CYS A 296 -22.23 -0.88 16.51
CA CYS A 296 -22.28 0.55 16.29
C CYS A 296 -21.34 0.97 15.16
N ILE A 297 -21.83 1.79 14.24
CA ILE A 297 -21.05 2.32 13.14
C ILE A 297 -20.35 3.59 13.64
N THR A 298 -19.02 3.55 13.75
CA THR A 298 -18.23 4.54 14.51
C THR A 298 -17.29 5.39 13.65
N GLY A 299 -17.36 5.24 12.34
CA GLY A 299 -16.45 5.90 11.43
C GLY A 299 -16.63 5.45 10.00
N GLN A 300 -15.62 5.75 9.20
CA GLN A 300 -15.62 5.51 7.76
C GLN A 300 -14.21 5.25 7.24
N VAL A 301 -14.13 4.52 6.13
CA VAL A 301 -12.92 4.36 5.34
C VAL A 301 -12.91 5.41 4.23
N CYS A 302 -11.83 6.15 4.14
CA CYS A 302 -11.64 7.26 3.22
C CYS A 302 -10.47 7.00 2.28
N GLY A 303 -10.56 7.54 1.07
CA GLY A 303 -9.51 7.48 0.07
C GLY A 303 -9.07 8.87 -0.37
N LEU A 304 -7.76 9.05 -0.54
CA LEU A 304 -7.18 10.23 -1.18
C LEU A 304 -6.20 9.81 -2.28
N PRO A 305 -6.30 10.35 -3.52
CA PRO A 305 -5.29 10.09 -4.53
C PRO A 305 -3.94 10.71 -4.12
N PRO A 306 -2.80 10.12 -4.52
CA PRO A 306 -1.50 10.73 -4.30
C PRO A 306 -1.36 12.07 -5.02
N SER A 307 -1.01 13.12 -4.28
CA SER A 307 -0.65 14.45 -4.81
C SER A 307 0.85 14.58 -5.01
#